data_AF-A0A6N7YZ15-F1
#
_entry.id   AF-A0A6N7YZ15-F1
#
_cell.length_a   1.000
_cell.length_b   1.000
_cell.length_c   1.000
_cell.angle_alpha   90.00
_cell.angle_beta   90.00
_cell.angle_gamma   90.00
#
_symmetry.space_group_name_H-M   'P 1'
#
loop_
_entity.id
_entity.type
_entity.pdbx_description
1 polymer ?
#
loop_
_entity_poly.entity_id
_entity_poly.type
_entity_poly.pdbx_seq_one_letter_code
_entity_poly.pdbx_strand_id
1 'polypeptide(L)' 'MAPISDQHWHEIVEVNPGLQWVEDLVRDAGGERLVRLFRDDAVGRLRSGDQKYAAAGALDAVLRELPLDGEGEGE' A
#
# COMPACT_ATOMS: atom_id res chain seq x y z
N MET A 1 -11.10 -11.83 -1.67
CA MET A 1 -10.23 -11.95 -2.87
C MET A 1 -9.11 -12.90 -2.52
N ALA A 2 -8.66 -13.75 -3.45
CA ALA A 2 -7.42 -14.50 -3.21
C ALA A 2 -6.25 -13.51 -3.13
N PRO A 3 -5.23 -13.75 -2.28
CA PRO A 3 -4.07 -12.88 -2.19
C PRO A 3 -3.32 -12.84 -3.53
N ILE A 4 -2.81 -11.67 -3.87
CA ILE A 4 -1.97 -11.44 -5.05
C ILE A 4 -0.61 -12.16 -4.87
N SER A 5 -0.17 -12.89 -5.90
CA SER A 5 1.16 -13.50 -5.91
C SER A 5 2.26 -12.46 -6.14
N ASP A 6 3.47 -12.72 -5.64
CA ASP A 6 4.61 -11.80 -5.83
C ASP A 6 4.97 -11.59 -7.31
N GLN A 7 4.84 -12.63 -8.14
CA GLN A 7 5.05 -12.51 -9.58
C GLN A 7 4.07 -11.52 -10.23
N HIS A 8 2.78 -11.62 -9.90
CA HIS A 8 1.77 -10.72 -10.44
C HIS A 8 1.97 -9.30 -9.92
N TRP A 9 2.40 -9.15 -8.67
CA TRP A 9 2.77 -7.84 -8.13
C TRP A 9 3.93 -7.20 -8.91
N HIS A 10 4.97 -7.98 -9.21
CA HIS A 10 6.10 -7.51 -10.00
C HIS A 10 5.65 -7.01 -11.39
N GLU A 11 4.78 -7.75 -12.08
CA GLU A 11 4.23 -7.35 -13.39
C GLU A 11 3.45 -6.02 -13.30
N ILE A 12 2.70 -5.80 -12.21
CA ILE A 12 1.96 -4.55 -11.97
C ILE A 12 2.91 -3.38 -11.77
N VAL A 13 3.97 -3.60 -10.99
CA VAL A 13 5.01 -2.61 -10.67
C VAL A 13 5.81 -2.22 -11.91
N GLU A 14 6.11 -3.14 -12.82
CA GLU A 14 6.79 -2.83 -14.09
C GLU A 14 6.05 -1.78 -14.91
N VAL A 15 4.72 -1.82 -14.90
CA VAL A 15 3.86 -0.84 -15.58
C VAL A 15 3.64 0.42 -14.74
N ASN A 16 3.69 0.30 -13.42
CA ASN A 16 3.41 1.38 -12.46
C ASN A 16 4.58 1.54 -11.47
N PRO A 17 5.75 2.04 -11.90
CA PRO A 17 6.97 2.02 -11.10
C PRO A 17 6.86 2.82 -9.79
N GLY A 18 5.94 3.79 -9.71
CA GLY A 18 5.66 4.53 -8.48
C GLY A 18 5.12 3.65 -7.34
N LEU A 19 4.52 2.49 -7.63
CA LEU A 19 4.04 1.56 -6.61
C LEU A 19 5.18 0.91 -5.82
N GLN A 20 6.32 0.62 -6.46
CA GLN A 20 7.46 -0.01 -5.79
C GLN A 20 8.02 0.88 -4.69
N TRP A 21 8.25 2.15 -5.02
CA TRP A 21 8.81 3.11 -4.07
C TRP A 21 7.94 3.28 -2.83
N VAL A 22 6.61 3.32 -3.01
CA VAL A 22 5.68 3.42 -1.87
C VAL A 22 5.60 2.12 -1.09
N GLU A 23 5.60 0.95 -1.75
CA GLU A 23 5.64 -0.33 -1.05
C GLU A 23 6.89 -0.46 -0.17
N ASP A 24 8.05 -0.03 -0.67
CA ASP A 24 9.30 -0.10 0.10
C ASP A 24 9.19 0.77 1.37
N LEU A 25 8.61 1.97 1.27
CA LEU A 25 8.31 2.79 2.46
C LEU A 25 7.35 2.10 3.43
N VAL A 26 6.29 1.46 2.93
CA VAL A 26 5.31 0.75 3.75
C VAL A 26 5.95 -0.45 4.45
N ARG A 27 6.83 -1.18 3.75
CA ARG A 27 7.59 -2.31 4.29
C ARG A 27 8.48 -1.85 5.45
N ASP A 28 9.20 -0.74 5.26
CA ASP A 28 10.09 -0.16 6.27
C ASP A 28 9.32 0.34 7.51
N ALA A 29 8.10 0.86 7.32
CA ALA A 29 7.31 1.47 8.39
C ALA A 29 6.53 0.49 9.27
N GLY A 30 6.04 -0.64 8.74
CA GLY A 30 5.16 -1.52 9.54
C GLY A 30 4.96 -2.95 9.05
N GLY A 31 5.87 -3.45 8.22
CA GLY A 31 5.99 -4.88 7.92
C GLY A 31 4.92 -5.46 6.98
N GLU A 32 4.91 -6.80 6.88
CA GLU A 32 4.17 -7.53 5.84
C GLU A 32 2.65 -7.27 5.82
N ARG A 33 2.03 -7.04 6.97
CA ARG A 33 0.57 -6.80 7.04
C ARG A 33 0.20 -5.54 6.26
N LEU A 34 0.95 -4.45 6.43
CA LEU A 34 0.69 -3.18 5.76
C LEU A 34 1.04 -3.26 4.28
N VAL A 35 2.09 -4.00 3.92
CA VAL A 35 2.42 -4.26 2.51
C VAL A 35 1.28 -4.98 1.80
N ARG A 36 0.67 -5.99 2.44
CA ARG A 36 -0.49 -6.69 1.84
C ARG A 36 -1.68 -5.75 1.65
N LEU A 37 -1.98 -4.94 2.66
CA LEU A 37 -3.04 -3.92 2.57
C LEU A 37 -2.78 -2.93 1.42
N PHE A 38 -1.54 -2.42 1.33
CA PHE A 38 -1.13 -1.53 0.25
C PHE A 38 -1.36 -2.15 -1.13
N ARG A 39 -0.87 -3.37 -1.34
CA ARG A 39 -1.00 -4.08 -2.62
C ARG A 39 -2.47 -4.32 -2.98
N ASP A 40 -3.28 -4.76 -2.02
CA ASP A 40 -4.70 -5.04 -2.25
C ASP A 40 -5.48 -3.76 -2.64
N ASP A 41 -5.25 -2.64 -1.94
CA ASP A 41 -5.91 -1.36 -2.25
C ASP A 41 -5.42 -0.78 -3.58
N ALA A 42 -4.10 -0.83 -3.84
CA ALA A 42 -3.52 -0.37 -5.10
C ALA A 42 -4.11 -1.12 -6.29
N VAL A 43 -4.22 -2.46 -6.22
CA VAL A 43 -4.85 -3.28 -7.25
C VAL A 43 -6.33 -2.93 -7.41
N GLY A 44 -7.05 -2.71 -6.31
CA GLY A 44 -8.44 -2.27 -6.33
C GLY A 44 -8.63 -0.98 -7.13
N ARG A 45 -7.73 0.00 -6.93
CA ARG A 45 -7.74 1.30 -7.63
C ARG A 45 -7.33 1.20 -9.10
N LEU A 46 -6.32 0.40 -9.41
CA LEU A 46 -5.94 0.14 -10.81
C LEU A 46 -7.11 -0.46 -11.59
N ARG A 47 -7.85 -1.39 -10.98
CA ARG A 47 -9.04 -2.01 -11.58
C ARG A 47 -10.22 -1.07 -11.75
N SER A 48 -10.36 -0.06 -10.89
CA SER A 48 -11.42 0.96 -11.00
C SER A 48 -11.09 2.07 -12.01
N GLY A 49 -9.88 2.07 -12.59
CA GLY A 49 -9.42 3.07 -13.55
C GLY A 49 -8.68 4.26 -12.91
N ASP A 50 -8.46 4.25 -11.60
CA ASP A 50 -7.73 5.30 -10.87
C ASP A 50 -6.21 5.05 -10.91
N GLN A 51 -5.64 4.90 -12.11
CA GLN A 51 -4.23 4.56 -12.27
C GLN A 51 -3.30 5.67 -11.78
N LYS A 52 -3.68 6.92 -12.00
CA LYS A 52 -2.85 8.09 -11.67
C LYS A 52 -2.62 8.25 -10.16
N TYR A 53 -3.58 7.85 -9.34
CA TYR A 53 -3.53 8.05 -7.89
C TYR A 53 -3.52 6.73 -7.10
N ALA A 54 -3.41 5.58 -7.75
CA ALA A 54 -3.42 4.26 -7.10
C ALA A 54 -2.42 4.16 -5.95
N ALA A 55 -1.17 4.61 -6.14
CA ALA A 55 -0.12 4.56 -5.13
C ALA A 55 -0.43 5.46 -3.92
N ALA A 56 -0.81 6.72 -4.16
CA ALA A 56 -1.12 7.68 -3.10
C ALA A 56 -2.38 7.27 -2.32
N GLY A 57 -3.40 6.77 -3.02
CA GLY A 57 -4.64 6.31 -2.40
C GLY A 57 -4.46 5.02 -1.59
N ALA A 58 -3.61 4.10 -2.04
CA ALA A 58 -3.27 2.89 -1.28
C ALA A 58 -2.41 3.22 -0.05
N LEU A 59 -1.52 4.21 -0.16
CA LEU A 59 -0.79 4.72 1.00
C LEU A 59 -1.72 5.33 2.04
N ASP A 60 -2.71 6.12 1.64
CA ASP A 60 -3.73 6.68 2.56
C ASP A 60 -4.48 5.57 3.32
N ALA A 61 -4.81 4.45 2.66
CA ALA A 61 -5.40 3.29 3.33
C ALA A 61 -4.45 2.67 4.38
N VAL A 62 -3.15 2.57 4.08
CA VAL A 62 -2.14 2.12 5.04
C VAL A 62 -2.01 3.07 6.23
N LEU A 63 -1.94 4.38 5.98
CA LEU A 63 -1.77 5.39 7.02
C LEU A 63 -2.93 5.40 8.02
N ARG A 64 -4.14 5.08 7.59
CA ARG A 64 -5.33 4.96 8.46
C ARG A 64 -5.30 3.72 9.37
N GLU A 65 -4.51 2.71 9.01
CA GLU A 65 -4.37 1.45 9.76
C GLU A 65 -3.15 1.45 10.68
N LEU A 66 -2.23 2.41 10.50
CA LEU A 66 -1.15 2.63 11.44
C LEU A 66 -1.73 3.15 12.76
N PRO A 67 -1.35 2.57 13.91
CA PRO A 67 -1.72 3.15 15.19
C PRO A 67 -1.16 4.57 15.24
N LEU A 68 -2.03 5.54 15.51
CA LEU A 68 -1.64 6.90 15.85
C LEU A 68 -1.07 6.86 17.27
N ASP A 69 0.12 6.28 17.47
CA ASP A 69 0.87 6.44 18.72
C ASP A 69 1.46 7.86 18.75
N GLY A 70 0.53 8.80 18.90
CA GLY A 70 0.68 10.19 19.26
C GLY A 70 -0.30 10.58 20.36
N GLU A 71 -0.99 9.61 20.99
CA GLU A 71 -1.48 9.79 22.36
C GLU A 71 -0.26 9.64 23.29
N GLY A 72 0.61 10.65 23.23
CA GLY A 72 1.54 10.91 24.31
C GLY A 72 0.73 10.98 25.59
N GLU A 73 1.17 10.20 26.56
CA GLU A 73 0.74 10.25 27.95
C GLU A 73 0.63 11.72 28.39
N GLY A 74 -0.59 12.25 28.38
CA GLY A 74 -0.92 13.53 28.99
C GLY A 74 -1.16 13.29 30.47
N GLU A 75 -0.12 13.57 31.25
CA GLU A 75 -0.06 13.86 32.71
C GLU A 75 -1.17 13.33 33.64
#